data_AF-A2AX27-F1
#
_entry.id   AF-A2AX27-F1
#
_cell.length_a   1.000
_cell.length_b   1.000
_cell.length_c   1.000
_cell.angle_alpha   90.00
_cell.angle_beta   90.00
_cell.angle_gamma   90.00
#
_symmetry.space_group_name_H-M   'P 1'
#
loop_
_entity.id
_entity.type
_entity.pdbx_description
1 polymer ?
#
loop_
_entity_poly.entity_id
_entity_poly.type
_entity_poly.pdbx_seq_one_letter_code
_entity_poly.pdbx_strand_id
1 'polypeptide(L)'
;QKWSHGEHSNELLHAQAHIWNHIFSFINSMSLKSAIQLGIPDIINKYGYPMTLSELTSALPIHPTKSHSVYRLMRILVHSSFFAKKKLSKTDEEGYTLTDASQLLLKDHPLSLTPYLTAMLDPVLTNPWNYLSTWFQNDDPTPFDTAHGMTFWDYGNYQPSIAHLFNDAMASDARLVTSVIIDDCKGVFEGLESLVDVGGGTGTMAKAIADAFPHIECTVLDLPHVVADLQGSKNLKYTGGDMFEAVPPADTVLLRWILHDWNDQECIKILKRSRVAITSKDKKGKVIIIDMMMENQKGDEESIETQLFFDMLMMALVGGRERNEKEWAKLFTDAGFSDYKITPIL
;
A
#
# COMPACT_ATOMS: atom_id res chain seq x y z
N GLN A 1 3.76 15.64 50.85
CA GLN A 1 2.40 15.42 50.31
C GLN A 1 2.06 13.96 50.48
N LYS A 2 0.91 13.64 51.09
CA LYS A 2 0.38 12.27 51.18
C LYS A 2 -0.49 12.07 49.95
N TRP A 3 -0.09 11.16 49.09
CA TRP A 3 -0.65 10.92 47.77
C TRP A 3 -1.73 9.84 47.85
N SER A 4 -2.90 10.04 47.23
CA SER A 4 -3.99 9.06 47.20
C SER A 4 -3.56 7.80 46.42
N HIS A 5 -3.36 6.68 47.12
CA HIS A 5 -2.81 5.45 46.53
C HIS A 5 -3.71 4.76 45.48
N GLY A 6 -5.00 5.09 45.39
CA GLY A 6 -5.96 4.40 44.52
C GLY A 6 -5.94 4.83 43.05
N GLU A 7 -5.95 6.14 42.77
CA GLU A 7 -6.01 6.66 41.40
C GLU A 7 -4.68 6.45 40.66
N HIS A 8 -3.56 6.63 41.36
CA HIS A 8 -2.22 6.44 40.80
C HIS A 8 -1.92 4.98 40.42
N SER A 9 -2.49 4.01 41.14
CA SER A 9 -2.33 2.59 40.80
C SER A 9 -3.05 2.23 39.49
N ASN A 10 -4.19 2.85 39.20
CA ASN A 10 -4.91 2.62 37.95
C ASN A 10 -4.19 3.28 36.77
N GLU A 11 -3.68 4.50 36.95
CA GLU A 11 -2.87 5.18 35.93
C GLU A 11 -1.64 4.36 35.52
N LEU A 12 -0.93 3.78 36.50
CA LEU A 12 0.24 2.92 36.26
C LEU A 12 -0.14 1.63 35.51
N LEU A 13 -1.28 1.02 35.82
CA LEU A 13 -1.76 -0.18 35.11
C LEU A 13 -2.12 0.15 33.66
N HIS A 14 -2.77 1.29 33.41
CA HIS A 14 -3.05 1.74 32.05
C HIS A 14 -1.77 2.03 31.26
N ALA A 15 -0.80 2.70 31.87
CA ALA A 15 0.50 2.95 31.26
C ALA A 15 1.26 1.64 30.94
N GLN A 16 1.25 0.67 31.86
CA GLN A 16 1.88 -0.64 31.65
C GLN A 16 1.20 -1.42 30.52
N ALA A 17 -0.15 -1.44 30.49
CA ALA A 17 -0.91 -2.07 29.41
C ALA A 17 -0.63 -1.40 28.06
N HIS A 18 -0.53 -0.06 28.02
CA HIS A 18 -0.17 0.68 26.83
C HIS A 18 1.20 0.27 26.28
N ILE A 19 2.21 0.16 27.15
CA ILE A 19 3.56 -0.31 26.77
C ILE A 19 3.51 -1.75 26.24
N TRP A 20 2.82 -2.67 26.92
CA TRP A 20 2.71 -4.06 26.47
C TRP A 20 2.00 -4.19 25.13
N ASN A 21 0.93 -3.44 24.91
CA ASN A 21 0.22 -3.45 23.63
C ASN A 21 1.12 -2.98 22.49
N HIS A 22 2.00 -1.99 22.72
CA HIS A 22 2.99 -1.55 21.72
C HIS A 22 4.05 -2.62 21.47
N ILE A 23 4.64 -3.22 22.53
CA ILE A 23 5.64 -4.29 22.41
C ILE A 23 5.10 -5.47 21.59
N PHE A 24 3.82 -5.81 21.79
CA PHE A 24 3.19 -6.98 21.19
C PHE A 24 2.33 -6.66 19.96
N SER A 25 2.35 -5.43 19.46
CA SER A 25 1.57 -4.99 18.28
C SER A 25 1.84 -5.87 17.05
N PHE A 26 3.09 -6.28 16.84
CA PHE A 26 3.49 -7.17 15.74
C PHE A 26 2.75 -8.52 15.72
N ILE A 27 2.24 -8.98 16.88
CA ILE A 27 1.50 -10.24 16.98
C ILE A 27 0.23 -10.15 16.13
N ASN A 28 -0.42 -8.99 16.03
CA ASN A 28 -1.61 -8.80 15.18
C ASN A 28 -1.26 -9.01 13.71
N SER A 29 -0.22 -8.33 13.22
CA SER A 29 0.25 -8.43 11.83
C SER A 29 0.64 -9.86 11.46
N MET A 30 1.42 -10.53 12.32
CA MET A 30 1.86 -11.91 12.07
C MET A 30 0.74 -12.94 12.20
N SER A 31 -0.24 -12.69 13.09
CA SER A 31 -1.45 -13.52 13.17
C SER A 31 -2.27 -13.43 11.90
N LEU A 32 -2.43 -12.22 11.35
CA LEU A 32 -3.17 -11.99 10.11
C LEU A 32 -2.46 -12.63 8.91
N LYS A 33 -1.14 -12.43 8.80
CA LYS A 33 -0.29 -13.11 7.81
C LYS A 33 -0.47 -14.63 7.86
N SER A 34 -0.43 -15.21 9.06
CA SER A 34 -0.63 -16.65 9.25
C SER A 34 -2.01 -17.11 8.80
N ALA A 35 -3.07 -16.36 9.10
CA ALA A 35 -4.43 -16.70 8.68
C ALA A 35 -4.59 -16.74 7.16
N ILE A 36 -3.99 -15.77 6.47
CA ILE A 36 -3.97 -15.71 4.99
C ILE A 36 -3.16 -16.86 4.40
N GLN A 37 -1.97 -17.14 4.95
CA GLN A 37 -1.14 -18.26 4.49
C GLN A 37 -1.82 -19.62 4.68
N LEU A 38 -2.61 -19.78 5.74
CA LEU A 38 -3.41 -20.97 5.99
C LEU A 38 -4.71 -21.03 5.18
N GLY A 39 -5.08 -19.97 4.45
CA GLY A 39 -6.30 -19.89 3.65
C GLY A 39 -7.58 -19.76 4.47
N ILE A 40 -7.50 -19.27 5.72
CA ILE A 40 -8.66 -19.17 6.63
C ILE A 40 -9.80 -18.34 6.02
N PRO A 41 -9.56 -17.12 5.47
CA PRO A 41 -10.63 -16.33 4.86
C PRO A 41 -11.35 -17.08 3.74
N ASP A 42 -10.59 -17.67 2.81
CA ASP A 42 -11.13 -18.40 1.66
C ASP A 42 -11.93 -19.64 2.08
N ILE A 43 -11.46 -20.38 3.09
CA ILE A 43 -12.14 -21.57 3.63
C ILE A 43 -13.50 -21.18 4.23
N ILE A 44 -13.53 -20.14 5.07
CA ILE A 44 -14.78 -19.65 5.68
C ILE A 44 -15.73 -19.12 4.59
N ASN A 45 -15.21 -18.36 3.62
CA ASN A 45 -16.02 -17.84 2.51
C ASN A 45 -16.67 -18.97 1.70
N LYS A 46 -15.87 -19.96 1.30
CA LYS A 46 -16.33 -21.12 0.53
C LYS A 46 -17.35 -21.95 1.29
N TYR A 47 -17.27 -21.99 2.62
CA TYR A 47 -18.25 -22.66 3.46
C TYR A 47 -19.63 -22.00 3.37
N GLY A 48 -19.69 -20.67 3.29
CA GLY A 48 -20.90 -19.89 3.02
C GLY A 48 -21.82 -19.66 4.22
N TYR A 49 -21.46 -20.13 5.41
CA TYR A 49 -22.17 -19.91 6.67
C TYR A 49 -21.19 -19.86 7.85
N PRO A 50 -21.61 -19.43 9.07
CA PRO A 50 -20.72 -19.40 10.22
C PRO A 50 -20.07 -20.77 10.48
N MET A 51 -18.74 -20.84 10.42
CA MET A 51 -17.96 -22.08 10.52
C MET A 51 -17.49 -22.31 11.96
N THR A 52 -17.87 -23.43 12.57
CA THR A 52 -17.43 -23.77 13.93
C THR A 52 -15.91 -23.99 13.97
N LEU A 53 -15.32 -23.91 15.17
CA LEU A 53 -13.89 -24.19 15.34
C LEU A 53 -13.51 -25.60 14.86
N SER A 54 -14.33 -26.60 15.17
CA SER A 54 -14.07 -28.00 14.77
C SER A 54 -14.06 -28.15 13.26
N GLU A 55 -15.05 -27.59 12.57
CA GLU A 55 -15.12 -27.60 11.11
C GLU A 55 -13.91 -26.88 10.50
N LEU A 56 -13.58 -25.69 10.99
CA LEU A 56 -12.43 -24.92 10.53
C LEU A 56 -11.13 -25.70 10.69
N THR A 57 -10.87 -26.25 11.89
CA THR A 57 -9.65 -27.04 12.14
C THR A 57 -9.55 -28.29 11.28
N SER A 58 -10.69 -28.90 10.92
CA SER A 58 -10.73 -30.08 10.05
C SER A 58 -10.48 -29.73 8.57
N ALA A 59 -10.82 -28.51 8.15
CA ALA A 59 -10.63 -28.03 6.80
C ALA A 59 -9.24 -27.44 6.54
N LEU A 60 -8.52 -27.03 7.60
CA LEU A 60 -7.22 -26.38 7.48
C LEU A 60 -6.08 -27.37 7.19
N PRO A 61 -5.09 -26.98 6.38
CA PRO A 61 -3.92 -27.79 6.09
C PRO A 61 -2.89 -27.73 7.23
N ILE A 62 -3.29 -28.14 8.45
CA ILE A 62 -2.48 -28.05 9.67
C ILE A 62 -2.20 -29.42 10.28
N HIS A 63 -1.14 -29.48 11.07
CA HIS A 63 -0.84 -30.69 11.83
C HIS A 63 -1.90 -30.91 12.93
N PRO A 64 -2.49 -32.12 13.08
CA PRO A 64 -3.59 -32.37 14.01
C PRO A 64 -3.29 -31.99 15.46
N THR A 65 -2.05 -32.17 15.91
CA THR A 65 -1.63 -31.81 17.29
C THR A 65 -1.68 -30.31 17.57
N LYS A 66 -1.76 -29.46 16.53
CA LYS A 66 -1.82 -27.99 16.65
C LYS A 66 -3.24 -27.43 16.52
N SER A 67 -4.26 -28.27 16.29
CA SER A 67 -5.65 -27.83 16.09
C SER A 67 -6.17 -26.97 17.24
N HIS A 68 -5.80 -27.30 18.47
CA HIS A 68 -6.17 -26.52 19.66
C HIS A 68 -5.63 -25.07 19.65
N SER A 69 -4.54 -24.81 18.92
CA SER A 69 -3.95 -23.47 18.80
C SER A 69 -4.73 -22.57 17.83
N VAL A 70 -5.51 -23.13 16.91
CA VAL A 70 -6.33 -22.35 15.96
C VAL A 70 -7.33 -21.47 16.72
N TYR A 71 -7.89 -21.96 17.83
CA TYR A 71 -8.76 -21.15 18.68
C TYR A 71 -8.08 -19.86 19.17
N ARG A 72 -6.80 -19.94 19.56
CA ARG A 72 -6.03 -18.79 20.05
C ARG A 72 -5.78 -17.79 18.94
N LEU A 73 -5.45 -18.28 17.74
CA LEU A 73 -5.26 -17.46 16.54
C LEU A 73 -6.57 -16.75 16.15
N MET A 74 -7.68 -17.49 16.07
CA MET A 74 -8.98 -16.90 15.73
C MET A 74 -9.45 -15.90 16.79
N ARG A 75 -9.15 -16.13 18.08
CA ARG A 75 -9.54 -15.21 19.15
C ARG A 75 -8.91 -13.82 18.98
N ILE A 76 -7.62 -13.74 18.64
CA ILE A 76 -6.98 -12.45 18.40
C ILE A 76 -7.48 -11.81 17.11
N LEU A 77 -7.72 -12.59 16.04
CA LEU A 77 -8.23 -12.05 14.78
C LEU A 77 -9.70 -11.60 14.86
N VAL A 78 -10.50 -12.20 15.74
CA VAL A 78 -11.84 -11.71 16.08
C VAL A 78 -11.75 -10.41 16.88
N HIS A 79 -10.83 -10.32 17.83
CA HIS A 79 -10.59 -9.09 18.59
C HIS A 79 -10.11 -7.94 17.70
N SER A 80 -9.29 -8.24 16.69
CA SER A 80 -8.84 -7.29 15.66
C SER A 80 -9.87 -7.09 14.54
N SER A 81 -11.13 -7.51 14.72
CA SER A 81 -12.24 -7.29 13.80
C SER A 81 -12.07 -7.84 12.38
N PHE A 82 -11.13 -8.75 12.14
CA PHE A 82 -11.04 -9.49 10.87
C PHE A 82 -12.06 -10.62 10.77
N PHE A 83 -12.52 -11.17 11.90
CA PHE A 83 -13.59 -12.16 11.91
C PHE A 83 -14.61 -11.80 12.98
N ALA A 84 -15.84 -12.27 12.80
CA ALA A 84 -16.87 -12.16 13.81
C ALA A 84 -17.33 -13.56 14.24
N LYS A 85 -17.86 -13.65 15.45
CA LYS A 85 -18.57 -14.84 15.90
C LYS A 85 -20.07 -14.64 15.74
N LYS A 86 -20.76 -15.67 15.25
CA LYS A 86 -22.21 -15.67 15.10
C LYS A 86 -22.80 -16.97 15.63
N LYS A 87 -23.88 -16.88 16.41
CA LYS A 87 -24.62 -18.06 16.89
C LYS A 87 -25.20 -18.83 15.71
N LEU A 88 -25.09 -20.15 15.77
CA LEU A 88 -25.73 -21.04 14.80
C LEU A 88 -27.23 -21.13 15.12
N SER A 89 -28.08 -21.15 14.10
CA SER A 89 -29.54 -21.10 14.27
C SER A 89 -30.16 -22.33 14.96
N LYS A 90 -29.39 -23.42 15.10
CA LYS A 90 -29.87 -24.73 15.57
C LYS A 90 -29.13 -25.25 16.81
N THR A 91 -28.11 -24.54 17.30
CA THR A 91 -27.27 -24.95 18.44
C THR A 91 -26.85 -23.72 19.24
N ASP A 92 -26.44 -23.91 20.51
CA ASP A 92 -25.81 -22.85 21.31
C ASP A 92 -24.33 -22.60 20.92
N GLU A 93 -23.86 -23.19 19.82
CA GLU A 93 -22.50 -23.02 19.34
C GLU A 93 -22.34 -21.72 18.52
N GLU A 94 -21.13 -21.19 18.52
CA GLU A 94 -20.73 -20.04 17.72
C GLU A 94 -19.82 -20.47 16.57
N GLY A 95 -20.06 -19.90 15.39
CA GLY A 95 -19.22 -20.05 14.21
C GLY A 95 -18.54 -18.74 13.82
N TYR A 96 -17.39 -18.84 13.16
CA TYR A 96 -16.66 -17.71 12.60
C TYR A 96 -17.25 -17.30 11.26
N THR A 97 -17.35 -16.00 11.03
CA THR A 97 -17.74 -15.39 9.77
C THR A 97 -16.77 -14.25 9.41
N LEU A 98 -16.74 -13.88 8.13
CA LEU A 98 -15.92 -12.76 7.66
C LEU A 98 -16.55 -11.42 8.08
N THR A 99 -15.69 -10.42 8.21
CA THR A 99 -16.08 -9.01 8.30
C THR A 99 -15.79 -8.33 6.96
N ASP A 100 -16.11 -7.05 6.81
CA ASP A 100 -15.77 -6.30 5.60
C ASP A 100 -14.25 -6.25 5.39
N ALA A 101 -13.47 -6.13 6.49
CA ALA A 101 -12.01 -6.15 6.43
C ALA A 101 -11.44 -7.48 5.90
N SER A 102 -11.96 -8.64 6.34
CA SER A 102 -11.46 -9.93 5.83
C SER A 102 -12.04 -10.35 4.49
N GLN A 103 -13.15 -9.75 4.04
CA GLN A 103 -13.60 -9.91 2.65
C GLN A 103 -12.57 -9.34 1.66
N LEU A 104 -11.91 -8.23 2.00
CA LEU A 104 -10.78 -7.68 1.23
C LEU A 104 -9.54 -8.57 1.24
N LEU A 105 -9.51 -9.66 2.02
CA LEU A 105 -8.39 -10.62 2.07
C LEU A 105 -8.67 -11.91 1.31
N LEU A 106 -9.83 -12.03 0.66
CA LEU A 106 -10.15 -13.16 -0.20
C LEU A 106 -9.33 -13.09 -1.48
N LYS A 107 -8.83 -14.24 -1.96
CA LYS A 107 -7.97 -14.30 -3.15
C LYS A 107 -8.67 -13.83 -4.41
N ASP A 108 -9.93 -14.20 -4.56
CA ASP A 108 -10.74 -13.89 -5.74
C ASP A 108 -11.50 -12.56 -5.62
N HIS A 109 -11.29 -11.80 -4.53
CA HIS A 109 -11.91 -10.48 -4.40
C HIS A 109 -11.28 -9.51 -5.42
N PRO A 110 -12.08 -8.75 -6.20
CA PRO A 110 -11.53 -7.81 -7.19
C PRO A 110 -10.56 -6.80 -6.57
N LEU A 111 -10.84 -6.37 -5.33
CA LEU A 111 -10.07 -5.42 -4.54
C LEU A 111 -9.25 -6.12 -3.44
N SER A 112 -8.74 -7.33 -3.70
CA SER A 112 -7.99 -8.09 -2.71
C SER A 112 -6.72 -7.35 -2.28
N LEU A 113 -6.51 -7.18 -0.96
CA LEU A 113 -5.29 -6.64 -0.34
C LEU A 113 -4.30 -7.73 0.09
N THR A 114 -4.61 -9.00 -0.18
CA THR A 114 -3.73 -10.13 0.17
C THR A 114 -2.32 -10.01 -0.44
N PRO A 115 -2.13 -9.60 -1.71
CA PRO A 115 -0.79 -9.36 -2.26
C PRO A 115 -0.04 -8.27 -1.50
N TYR A 116 -0.70 -7.14 -1.21
CA TYR A 116 -0.13 -6.03 -0.45
C TYR A 116 0.35 -6.47 0.94
N LEU A 117 -0.51 -7.15 1.69
CA LEU A 117 -0.17 -7.67 3.01
C LEU A 117 1.00 -8.67 2.94
N THR A 118 1.00 -9.56 1.94
CA THR A 118 2.04 -10.58 1.78
C THR A 118 3.41 -9.94 1.54
N ALA A 119 3.46 -8.90 0.70
CA ALA A 119 4.67 -8.15 0.44
C ALA A 119 5.13 -7.39 1.69
N MET A 120 4.27 -6.54 2.27
CA MET A 120 4.67 -5.68 3.40
C MET A 120 5.08 -6.46 4.65
N LEU A 121 4.62 -7.69 4.79
CA LEU A 121 5.02 -8.57 5.89
C LEU A 121 6.10 -9.59 5.51
N ASP A 122 6.71 -9.49 4.33
CA ASP A 122 7.85 -10.31 3.94
C ASP A 122 9.07 -10.01 4.86
N PRO A 123 9.88 -11.02 5.24
CA PRO A 123 11.08 -10.79 6.03
C PRO A 123 12.03 -9.75 5.45
N VAL A 124 12.15 -9.64 4.12
CA VAL A 124 13.02 -8.63 3.49
C VAL A 124 12.55 -7.21 3.81
N LEU A 125 11.24 -6.97 3.81
CA LEU A 125 10.62 -5.66 4.08
C LEU A 125 10.41 -5.37 5.57
N THR A 126 10.35 -6.42 6.41
CA THR A 126 10.20 -6.29 7.86
C THR A 126 11.52 -6.28 8.64
N ASN A 127 12.62 -6.78 8.07
CA ASN A 127 13.93 -6.76 8.71
C ASN A 127 14.51 -5.34 8.96
N PRO A 128 14.37 -4.35 8.05
CA PRO A 128 14.91 -3.00 8.23
C PRO A 128 14.51 -2.32 9.53
N TRP A 129 13.32 -2.63 10.06
CA TRP A 129 12.80 -2.10 11.31
C TRP A 129 13.66 -2.47 12.53
N ASN A 130 14.44 -3.56 12.46
CA ASN A 130 15.39 -3.95 13.50
C ASN A 130 16.66 -3.07 13.50
N TYR A 131 16.88 -2.27 12.45
CA TYR A 131 18.09 -1.49 12.23
C TYR A 131 17.88 0.02 12.37
N LEU A 132 16.67 0.48 12.71
CA LEU A 132 16.38 1.92 12.86
C LEU A 132 17.40 2.67 13.73
N SER A 133 17.71 2.14 14.92
CA SER A 133 18.69 2.78 15.82
C SER A 133 20.12 2.77 15.27
N THR A 134 20.51 1.72 14.55
CA THR A 134 21.83 1.63 13.91
C THR A 134 21.94 2.57 12.72
N TRP A 135 20.88 2.67 11.92
CA TRP A 135 20.78 3.59 10.80
C TRP A 135 20.91 5.05 11.24
N PHE A 136 20.25 5.46 12.32
CA PHE A 136 20.45 6.81 12.91
C PHE A 136 21.89 7.12 13.35
N GLN A 137 22.76 6.10 13.41
CA GLN A 137 24.15 6.21 13.86
C GLN A 137 25.16 6.04 12.70
N ASN A 138 24.70 5.83 11.48
CA ASN A 138 25.56 5.62 10.31
C ASN A 138 25.18 6.57 9.15
N ASP A 139 25.90 6.43 8.04
CA ASP A 139 25.74 7.28 6.85
C ASP A 139 24.93 6.59 5.74
N ASP A 140 24.33 5.42 6.02
CA ASP A 140 23.54 4.68 5.02
C ASP A 140 22.25 5.47 4.72
N PRO A 141 21.76 5.46 3.47
CA PRO A 141 20.63 6.30 3.08
C PRO A 141 19.31 5.91 3.76
N THR A 142 19.13 4.62 4.10
CA THR A 142 17.88 4.09 4.69
C THR A 142 18.17 2.93 5.65
N PRO A 143 17.24 2.62 6.59
CA PRO A 143 17.29 1.39 7.37
C PRO A 143 17.32 0.12 6.51
N PHE A 144 16.69 0.15 5.33
CA PHE A 144 16.76 -0.94 4.37
C PHE A 144 18.19 -1.17 3.87
N ASP A 145 18.90 -0.09 3.54
CA ASP A 145 20.29 -0.15 3.13
C ASP A 145 21.18 -0.67 4.26
N THR A 146 21.02 -0.18 5.50
CA THR A 146 21.73 -0.73 6.67
C THR A 146 21.49 -2.22 6.87
N ALA A 147 20.28 -2.72 6.60
CA ALA A 147 19.91 -4.12 6.80
C ALA A 147 20.43 -5.04 5.68
N HIS A 148 20.50 -4.55 4.44
CA HIS A 148 20.73 -5.39 3.25
C HIS A 148 21.96 -5.00 2.42
N GLY A 149 22.61 -3.88 2.72
CA GLY A 149 23.81 -3.36 2.07
C GLY A 149 23.61 -2.77 0.68
N MET A 150 22.36 -2.47 0.30
CA MET A 150 21.98 -1.83 -0.96
C MET A 150 20.60 -1.19 -0.87
N THR A 151 20.30 -0.27 -1.78
CA THR A 151 19.00 0.41 -1.85
C THR A 151 17.86 -0.56 -2.19
N PHE A 152 16.62 -0.19 -1.85
CA PHE A 152 15.44 -1.01 -2.13
C PHE A 152 15.28 -1.38 -3.61
N TRP A 153 15.45 -0.40 -4.51
CA TRP A 153 15.32 -0.63 -5.95
C TRP A 153 16.45 -1.49 -6.52
N ASP A 154 17.69 -1.32 -6.04
CA ASP A 154 18.82 -2.17 -6.41
C ASP A 154 18.63 -3.61 -5.91
N TYR A 155 18.04 -3.77 -4.71
CA TYR A 155 17.69 -5.07 -4.18
C TYR A 155 16.65 -5.78 -5.04
N GLY A 156 15.62 -5.07 -5.51
CA GLY A 156 14.63 -5.61 -6.45
C GLY A 156 15.26 -6.08 -7.76
N ASN A 157 16.22 -5.31 -8.31
CA ASN A 157 17.01 -5.72 -9.47
C ASN A 157 17.84 -6.99 -9.21
N TYR A 158 18.45 -7.09 -8.02
CA TYR A 158 19.27 -8.22 -7.61
C TYR A 158 18.43 -9.47 -7.30
N GLN A 159 17.24 -9.31 -6.74
CA GLN A 159 16.33 -10.37 -6.33
C GLN A 159 14.94 -10.23 -7.00
N PRO A 160 14.76 -10.79 -8.20
CA PRO A 160 13.53 -10.65 -8.98
C PRO A 160 12.25 -11.13 -8.28
N SER A 161 12.37 -12.08 -7.34
CA SER A 161 11.21 -12.55 -6.57
C SER A 161 10.62 -11.48 -5.65
N ILE A 162 11.46 -10.61 -5.09
CA ILE A 162 11.01 -9.47 -4.27
C ILE A 162 10.43 -8.37 -5.15
N ALA A 163 11.03 -8.10 -6.31
CA ALA A 163 10.45 -7.17 -7.28
C ALA A 163 9.05 -7.63 -7.74
N HIS A 164 8.88 -8.92 -8.06
CA HIS A 164 7.58 -9.49 -8.41
C HIS A 164 6.56 -9.36 -7.26
N LEU A 165 6.98 -9.68 -6.03
CA LEU A 165 6.11 -9.58 -4.85
C LEU A 165 5.65 -8.13 -4.60
N PHE A 166 6.56 -7.16 -4.74
CA PHE A 166 6.26 -5.74 -4.62
C PHE A 166 5.35 -5.25 -5.75
N ASN A 167 5.60 -5.67 -7.00
CA ASN A 167 4.76 -5.32 -8.14
C ASN A 167 3.32 -5.84 -7.99
N ASP A 168 3.15 -7.06 -7.48
CA ASP A 168 1.83 -7.63 -7.19
C ASP A 168 1.11 -6.84 -6.09
N ALA A 169 1.84 -6.39 -5.06
CA ALA A 169 1.31 -5.52 -4.01
C ALA A 169 0.82 -4.19 -4.59
N MET A 170 1.66 -3.49 -5.36
CA MET A 170 1.31 -2.21 -5.98
C MET A 170 0.13 -2.33 -6.95
N ALA A 171 0.07 -3.42 -7.71
CA ALA A 171 -1.06 -3.75 -8.58
C ALA A 171 -2.35 -4.00 -7.81
N SER A 172 -2.28 -4.64 -6.63
CA SER A 172 -3.45 -4.90 -5.80
C SER A 172 -4.07 -3.62 -5.22
N ASP A 173 -3.24 -2.71 -4.71
CA ASP A 173 -3.66 -1.38 -4.24
C ASP A 173 -4.26 -0.53 -5.39
N ALA A 174 -3.68 -0.63 -6.59
CA ALA A 174 -4.09 0.16 -7.74
C ALA A 174 -5.55 -0.05 -8.11
N ARG A 175 -6.10 -1.25 -7.89
CA ARG A 175 -7.46 -1.59 -8.30
C ARG A 175 -8.51 -0.76 -7.56
N LEU A 176 -8.32 -0.55 -6.26
CA LEU A 176 -9.23 0.27 -5.45
C LEU A 176 -9.17 1.71 -5.91
N VAL A 177 -7.97 2.29 -5.91
CA VAL A 177 -7.73 3.69 -6.30
C VAL A 177 -8.28 3.97 -7.71
N THR A 178 -8.01 3.06 -8.65
CA THR A 178 -8.47 3.17 -10.02
C THR A 178 -9.99 3.11 -10.13
N SER A 179 -10.66 2.22 -9.39
CA SER A 179 -12.13 2.13 -9.41
C SER A 179 -12.78 3.46 -8.99
N VAL A 180 -12.26 4.09 -7.93
CA VAL A 180 -12.76 5.37 -7.42
C VAL A 180 -12.44 6.51 -8.38
N ILE A 181 -11.20 6.56 -8.91
CA ILE A 181 -10.81 7.61 -9.85
C ILE A 181 -11.62 7.53 -11.15
N ILE A 182 -11.83 6.32 -11.67
CA ILE A 182 -12.65 6.13 -12.86
C ILE A 182 -14.09 6.52 -12.56
N ASP A 183 -14.67 6.24 -11.40
CA ASP A 183 -16.08 6.54 -11.16
C ASP A 183 -16.34 8.02 -10.78
N ASP A 184 -15.51 8.58 -9.90
CA ASP A 184 -15.74 9.90 -9.30
C ASP A 184 -14.94 11.03 -9.94
N CYS A 185 -13.84 10.71 -10.64
CA CYS A 185 -12.91 11.68 -11.21
C CYS A 185 -12.79 11.63 -12.75
N LYS A 186 -13.80 11.14 -13.47
CA LYS A 186 -13.81 11.04 -14.96
C LYS A 186 -13.39 12.33 -15.66
N GLY A 187 -13.82 13.48 -15.14
CA GLY A 187 -13.50 14.80 -15.68
C GLY A 187 -12.00 15.09 -15.76
N VAL A 188 -11.17 14.40 -14.96
CA VAL A 188 -9.71 14.51 -15.04
C VAL A 188 -9.16 13.92 -16.34
N PHE A 189 -9.86 13.00 -17.00
CA PHE A 189 -9.42 12.38 -18.26
C PHE A 189 -10.10 12.96 -19.51
N GLU A 190 -11.04 13.88 -19.35
CA GLU A 190 -11.76 14.48 -20.47
C GLU A 190 -10.82 15.31 -21.37
N GLY A 191 -10.93 15.08 -22.68
CA GLY A 191 -10.18 15.82 -23.70
C GLY A 191 -8.71 15.42 -23.85
N LEU A 192 -8.25 14.39 -23.13
CA LEU A 192 -6.90 13.84 -23.30
C LEU A 192 -6.83 12.95 -24.55
N GLU A 193 -5.74 13.05 -25.32
CA GLU A 193 -5.44 12.13 -26.43
C GLU A 193 -4.36 11.12 -26.02
N SER A 194 -3.50 11.49 -25.06
CA SER A 194 -2.40 10.64 -24.60
C SER A 194 -2.07 10.82 -23.12
N LEU A 195 -1.71 9.71 -22.46
CA LEU A 195 -1.30 9.67 -21.07
C LEU A 195 -0.06 8.79 -20.91
N VAL A 196 0.90 9.24 -20.12
CA VAL A 196 2.02 8.40 -19.66
C VAL A 196 1.93 8.17 -18.15
N ASP A 197 1.88 6.90 -17.75
CA ASP A 197 1.91 6.43 -16.38
C ASP A 197 3.36 6.12 -16.00
N VAL A 198 3.98 7.03 -15.25
CA VAL A 198 5.41 6.99 -14.90
C VAL A 198 5.58 6.23 -13.60
N GLY A 199 6.43 5.20 -13.60
CA GLY A 199 6.47 4.19 -12.56
C GLY A 199 5.17 3.39 -12.48
N GLY A 200 4.51 3.19 -13.63
CA GLY A 200 3.18 2.54 -13.70
C GLY A 200 3.19 1.03 -13.39
N GLY A 201 4.36 0.46 -13.05
CA GLY A 201 4.56 -0.93 -12.71
C GLY A 201 4.14 -1.87 -13.84
N THR A 202 3.31 -2.85 -13.50
CA THR A 202 2.75 -3.80 -14.47
C THR A 202 1.60 -3.21 -15.31
N GLY A 203 1.29 -1.91 -15.13
CA GLY A 203 0.31 -1.17 -15.91
C GLY A 203 -1.14 -1.32 -15.46
N THR A 204 -1.38 -1.70 -14.20
CA THR A 204 -2.75 -1.92 -13.69
C THR A 204 -3.63 -0.68 -13.86
N MET A 205 -3.11 0.51 -13.52
CA MET A 205 -3.85 1.76 -13.63
C MET A 205 -4.00 2.20 -15.10
N ALA A 206 -2.89 2.27 -15.85
CA ALA A 206 -2.92 2.60 -17.28
C ALA A 206 -3.85 1.71 -18.10
N LYS A 207 -3.91 0.40 -17.80
CA LYS A 207 -4.82 -0.55 -18.48
C LYS A 207 -6.29 -0.23 -18.21
N ALA A 208 -6.64 0.02 -16.96
CA ALA A 208 -8.01 0.37 -16.61
C ALA A 208 -8.45 1.72 -17.21
N ILE A 209 -7.53 2.70 -17.27
CA ILE A 209 -7.76 3.97 -17.97
C ILE A 209 -7.96 3.72 -19.46
N ALA A 210 -7.10 2.90 -20.08
CA ALA A 210 -7.19 2.56 -21.51
C ALA A 210 -8.51 1.86 -21.85
N ASP A 211 -9.00 0.98 -20.97
CA ASP A 211 -10.27 0.26 -21.13
C ASP A 211 -11.48 1.21 -20.93
N ALA A 212 -11.43 2.12 -19.96
CA ALA A 212 -12.50 3.09 -19.68
C ALA A 212 -12.56 4.22 -20.72
N PHE A 213 -11.41 4.60 -21.30
CA PHE A 213 -11.27 5.68 -22.26
C PHE A 213 -10.52 5.21 -23.52
N PRO A 214 -11.18 4.47 -24.45
CA PRO A 214 -10.53 3.84 -25.61
C PRO A 214 -9.91 4.80 -26.63
N HIS A 215 -10.11 6.12 -26.46
CA HIS A 215 -9.55 7.17 -27.30
C HIS A 215 -8.21 7.73 -26.77
N ILE A 216 -7.85 7.41 -25.53
CA ILE A 216 -6.59 7.82 -24.91
C ILE A 216 -5.53 6.78 -25.22
N GLU A 217 -4.41 7.22 -25.79
CA GLU A 217 -3.20 6.41 -25.94
C GLU A 217 -2.42 6.41 -24.62
N CYS A 218 -2.45 5.31 -23.90
CA CYS A 218 -1.74 5.11 -22.64
C CYS A 218 -0.35 4.51 -22.88
N THR A 219 0.66 5.05 -22.20
CA THR A 219 2.00 4.48 -22.14
C THR A 219 2.40 4.25 -20.69
N VAL A 220 2.80 3.04 -20.33
CA VAL A 220 3.45 2.76 -19.04
C VAL A 220 4.95 2.95 -19.22
N LEU A 221 5.54 3.85 -18.45
CA LEU A 221 6.99 3.98 -18.31
C LEU A 221 7.41 3.36 -16.99
N ASP A 222 8.30 2.39 -17.02
CA ASP A 222 8.92 1.83 -15.81
C ASP A 222 10.34 1.33 -16.10
N LEU A 223 11.04 0.84 -15.09
CA LEU A 223 12.35 0.25 -15.25
C LEU A 223 12.31 -0.91 -16.26
N PRO A 224 13.37 -1.10 -17.07
CA PRO A 224 13.35 -2.11 -18.14
C PRO A 224 12.97 -3.52 -17.68
N HIS A 225 13.38 -3.95 -16.49
CA HIS A 225 13.09 -5.27 -15.97
C HIS A 225 11.61 -5.45 -15.55
N VAL A 226 10.90 -4.37 -15.19
CA VAL A 226 9.49 -4.42 -14.77
C VAL A 226 8.58 -4.66 -15.96
N VAL A 227 8.91 -4.08 -17.12
CA VAL A 227 8.06 -4.11 -18.32
C VAL A 227 8.54 -5.06 -19.41
N ALA A 228 9.68 -5.74 -19.23
CA ALA A 228 10.35 -6.55 -20.26
C ALA A 228 9.43 -7.57 -20.96
N ASP A 229 8.57 -8.25 -20.20
CA ASP A 229 7.71 -9.33 -20.69
C ASP A 229 6.25 -8.89 -20.90
N LEU A 230 5.96 -7.60 -20.74
CA LEU A 230 4.60 -7.07 -20.85
C LEU A 230 4.27 -6.72 -22.29
N GLN A 231 3.11 -7.21 -22.74
CA GLN A 231 2.59 -6.93 -24.07
C GLN A 231 1.49 -5.89 -23.97
N GLY A 232 1.61 -4.83 -24.78
CA GLY A 232 0.60 -3.79 -24.89
C GLY A 232 -0.73 -4.29 -25.47
N SER A 233 -1.71 -3.41 -25.47
CA SER A 233 -3.00 -3.61 -26.15
C SER A 233 -3.18 -2.52 -27.21
N LYS A 234 -4.40 -2.39 -27.76
CA LYS A 234 -4.69 -1.47 -28.86
C LYS A 234 -4.22 -0.03 -28.60
N ASN A 235 -4.51 0.50 -27.40
CA ASN A 235 -4.19 1.85 -26.96
C ASN A 235 -3.33 1.86 -25.69
N LEU A 236 -2.65 0.76 -25.37
CA LEU A 236 -1.74 0.65 -24.23
C LEU A 236 -0.37 0.16 -24.71
N LYS A 237 0.69 0.89 -24.35
CA LYS A 237 2.08 0.56 -24.67
C LYS A 237 2.91 0.51 -23.40
N TYR A 238 4.00 -0.26 -23.44
CA TYR A 238 4.99 -0.33 -22.36
C TYR A 238 6.33 0.19 -22.86
N THR A 239 7.00 1.00 -22.05
CA THR A 239 8.31 1.59 -22.34
C THR A 239 9.23 1.36 -21.15
N GLY A 240 10.32 0.63 -21.37
CA GLY A 240 11.38 0.49 -20.39
C GLY A 240 12.29 1.72 -20.40
N GLY A 241 12.56 2.33 -19.26
CA GLY A 241 13.40 3.52 -19.17
C GLY A 241 13.63 4.00 -17.74
N ASP A 242 14.26 5.17 -17.64
CA ASP A 242 14.51 5.85 -16.38
C ASP A 242 13.82 7.23 -16.41
N MET A 243 12.88 7.44 -15.49
CA MET A 243 12.13 8.69 -15.36
C MET A 243 13.01 9.90 -15.00
N PHE A 244 14.19 9.68 -14.41
CA PHE A 244 15.15 10.74 -14.14
C PHE A 244 15.84 11.25 -15.41
N GLU A 245 15.91 10.42 -16.44
CA GLU A 245 16.53 10.73 -17.72
C GLU A 245 15.50 11.29 -18.71
N ALA A 246 14.43 10.56 -18.98
CA ALA A 246 13.40 10.99 -19.93
C ALA A 246 12.02 10.39 -19.63
N VAL A 247 10.98 11.21 -19.80
CA VAL A 247 9.58 10.80 -19.79
C VAL A 247 9.01 10.96 -21.21
N PRO A 248 8.37 9.92 -21.80
CA PRO A 248 7.76 10.01 -23.12
C PRO A 248 6.75 11.18 -23.22
N PRO A 249 6.73 11.94 -24.33
CA PRO A 249 5.77 13.02 -24.52
C PRO A 249 4.32 12.53 -24.51
N ALA A 250 3.45 13.23 -23.77
CA ALA A 250 2.01 12.95 -23.67
C ALA A 250 1.26 14.22 -23.24
N ASP A 251 -0.06 14.26 -23.41
CA ASP A 251 -0.87 15.38 -22.90
C ASP A 251 -0.91 15.40 -21.37
N THR A 252 -0.73 14.24 -20.74
CA THR A 252 -0.75 14.08 -19.29
C THR A 252 0.29 13.08 -18.81
N VAL A 253 0.97 13.42 -17.72
CA VAL A 253 1.82 12.50 -16.95
C VAL A 253 1.08 12.12 -15.68
N LEU A 254 1.02 10.84 -15.38
CA LEU A 254 0.47 10.28 -14.15
C LEU A 254 1.62 9.76 -13.29
N LEU A 255 1.61 10.10 -12.00
CA LEU A 255 2.56 9.66 -10.98
C LEU A 255 1.74 9.16 -9.79
N ARG A 256 1.62 7.84 -9.62
CA ARG A 256 0.92 7.22 -8.49
C ARG A 256 1.91 6.47 -7.62
N TRP A 257 1.95 6.77 -6.32
CA TRP A 257 2.91 6.15 -5.40
C TRP A 257 4.35 6.27 -5.92
N ILE A 258 4.70 7.47 -6.39
CA ILE A 258 6.04 7.73 -6.95
C ILE A 258 6.76 8.78 -6.11
N LEU A 259 6.19 9.97 -5.97
CA LEU A 259 6.94 11.09 -5.40
C LEU A 259 7.14 10.92 -3.89
N HIS A 260 6.33 10.10 -3.23
CA HIS A 260 6.56 9.74 -1.83
C HIS A 260 7.83 8.89 -1.61
N ASP A 261 8.36 8.20 -2.64
CA ASP A 261 9.55 7.36 -2.53
C ASP A 261 10.87 8.16 -2.51
N TRP A 262 10.81 9.42 -2.93
CA TRP A 262 11.99 10.22 -3.26
C TRP A 262 12.11 11.44 -2.37
N ASN A 263 13.36 11.89 -2.17
CA ASN A 263 13.60 13.15 -1.48
C ASN A 263 13.15 14.34 -2.36
N ASP A 264 13.12 15.54 -1.77
CA ASP A 264 12.58 16.72 -2.45
C ASP A 264 13.36 17.09 -3.73
N GLN A 265 14.68 16.89 -3.77
CA GLN A 265 15.49 17.22 -4.96
C GLN A 265 15.20 16.27 -6.12
N GLU A 266 15.04 14.98 -5.81
CA GLU A 266 14.66 13.96 -6.76
C GLU A 266 13.22 14.16 -7.26
N CYS A 267 12.28 14.48 -6.37
CA CYS A 267 10.92 14.87 -6.74
C CYS A 267 10.91 16.05 -7.73
N ILE A 268 11.68 17.10 -7.45
CA ILE A 268 11.80 18.26 -8.35
C ILE A 268 12.38 17.83 -9.71
N LYS A 269 13.36 16.92 -9.73
CA LYS A 269 13.92 16.38 -10.98
C LYS A 269 12.87 15.62 -11.78
N ILE A 270 12.12 14.71 -11.15
CA ILE A 270 11.03 13.96 -11.79
C ILE A 270 9.97 14.92 -12.32
N LEU A 271 9.49 15.85 -11.50
CA LEU A 271 8.48 16.85 -11.90
C LEU A 271 8.95 17.72 -13.06
N LYS A 272 10.24 18.10 -13.13
CA LYS A 272 10.80 18.83 -14.27
C LYS A 272 10.82 17.97 -15.54
N ARG A 273 11.12 16.67 -15.46
CA ARG A 273 11.02 15.75 -16.60
C ARG A 273 9.58 15.58 -17.07
N SER A 274 8.65 15.40 -16.14
CA SER A 274 7.21 15.35 -16.42
C SER A 274 6.72 16.63 -17.08
N ARG A 275 7.18 17.80 -16.61
CA ARG A 275 6.87 19.09 -17.22
C ARG A 275 7.34 19.18 -18.67
N VAL A 276 8.55 18.69 -18.98
CA VAL A 276 9.04 18.64 -20.37
C VAL A 276 8.14 17.75 -21.23
N ALA A 277 7.74 16.58 -20.74
CA ALA A 277 6.89 15.64 -21.47
C ALA A 277 5.51 16.22 -21.87
N ILE A 278 4.92 17.08 -21.03
CA ILE A 278 3.59 17.67 -21.26
C ILE A 278 3.61 19.00 -22.05
N THR A 279 4.78 19.47 -22.47
CA THR A 279 4.93 20.77 -23.18
C THR A 279 4.93 20.67 -24.70
N SER A 280 4.62 19.50 -25.27
CA SER A 280 4.53 19.35 -26.72
C SER A 280 3.15 19.78 -27.26
N LYS A 281 3.12 20.58 -28.33
CA LYS A 281 1.94 20.93 -29.17
C LYS A 281 0.95 22.01 -28.67
N ASP A 282 1.37 23.25 -28.40
CA ASP A 282 0.50 24.44 -28.16
C ASP A 282 -0.65 24.30 -27.12
N LYS A 283 -0.78 23.13 -26.49
CA LYS A 283 -1.78 22.73 -25.53
C LYS A 283 -1.14 22.76 -24.14
N LYS A 284 -1.92 23.15 -23.14
CA LYS A 284 -1.51 23.07 -21.74
C LYS A 284 -1.76 21.64 -21.25
N GLY A 285 -0.74 20.80 -21.24
CA GLY A 285 -0.81 19.50 -20.58
C GLY A 285 -0.79 19.64 -19.05
N LYS A 286 -0.88 18.52 -18.33
CA LYS A 286 -0.91 18.49 -16.86
C LYS A 286 -0.20 17.26 -16.27
N VAL A 287 0.18 17.35 -15.01
CA VAL A 287 0.65 16.21 -14.23
C VAL A 287 -0.43 15.86 -13.20
N ILE A 288 -0.79 14.59 -13.12
CA ILE A 288 -1.68 14.03 -12.11
C ILE A 288 -0.80 13.27 -11.12
N ILE A 289 -0.94 13.60 -9.84
CA ILE A 289 -0.22 12.93 -8.75
C ILE A 289 -1.27 12.27 -7.86
N ILE A 290 -1.02 11.01 -7.52
CA ILE A 290 -1.84 10.25 -6.58
C ILE A 290 -0.89 9.71 -5.52
N ASP A 291 -0.76 10.47 -4.45
CA ASP A 291 0.03 10.14 -3.26
C ASP A 291 -0.78 10.53 -2.02
N MET A 292 -0.35 10.00 -0.88
CA MET A 292 -0.94 10.36 0.39
C MET A 292 -0.61 11.83 0.75
N MET A 293 -1.54 12.46 1.46
CA MET A 293 -1.38 13.84 1.92
C MET A 293 -1.56 13.91 3.43
N MET A 294 -0.49 14.30 4.12
CA MET A 294 -0.46 14.44 5.56
C MET A 294 -1.29 15.64 6.04
N GLU A 295 -1.72 15.57 7.31
CA GLU A 295 -2.33 16.70 8.05
C GLU A 295 -3.58 17.28 7.38
N ASN A 296 -4.31 16.45 6.63
CA ASN A 296 -5.61 16.86 6.10
C ASN A 296 -6.59 17.08 7.28
N GLN A 297 -7.22 18.25 7.35
CA GLN A 297 -7.98 18.71 8.53
C GLN A 297 -9.27 17.91 8.84
N LYS A 298 -9.43 16.72 8.26
CA LYS A 298 -10.69 15.94 8.23
C LYS A 298 -10.53 14.44 8.50
N GLY A 299 -9.33 13.94 8.80
CA GLY A 299 -9.13 12.52 9.13
C GLY A 299 -9.63 12.15 10.54
N ASP A 300 -10.14 10.93 10.70
CA ASP A 300 -10.30 10.30 12.01
C ASP A 300 -8.95 9.79 12.56
N GLU A 301 -8.94 9.30 13.81
CA GLU A 301 -7.71 8.82 14.46
C GLU A 301 -7.03 7.67 13.69
N GLU A 302 -7.80 6.77 13.08
CA GLU A 302 -7.28 5.63 12.31
C GLU A 302 -6.62 6.08 10.99
N SER A 303 -7.20 7.07 10.32
CA SER A 303 -6.63 7.68 9.13
C SER A 303 -5.30 8.38 9.44
N ILE A 304 -5.20 9.06 10.58
CA ILE A 304 -3.96 9.71 11.03
C ILE A 304 -2.89 8.67 11.35
N GLU A 305 -3.24 7.59 12.05
CA GLU A 305 -2.30 6.50 12.35
C GLU A 305 -1.76 5.87 11.05
N THR A 306 -2.65 5.61 10.09
CA THR A 306 -2.27 5.10 8.76
C THR A 306 -1.29 6.03 8.06
N GLN A 307 -1.57 7.34 8.07
CA GLN A 307 -0.67 8.35 7.51
C GLN A 307 0.74 8.31 8.11
N LEU A 308 0.83 8.21 9.44
CA LEU A 308 2.11 8.11 10.14
C LEU A 308 2.83 6.79 9.85
N PHE A 309 2.11 5.68 9.67
CA PHE A 309 2.71 4.41 9.27
C PHE A 309 3.31 4.47 7.87
N PHE A 310 2.66 5.11 6.91
CA PHE A 310 3.20 5.30 5.57
C PHE A 310 4.43 6.22 5.58
N ASP A 311 4.43 7.31 6.37
CA ASP A 311 5.61 8.17 6.49
C ASP A 311 6.82 7.41 7.06
N MET A 312 6.60 6.63 8.12
CA MET A 312 7.63 5.75 8.68
C MET A 312 8.07 4.66 7.71
N LEU A 313 7.16 4.14 6.89
CA LEU A 313 7.47 3.16 5.84
C LEU A 313 8.39 3.76 4.78
N MET A 314 8.10 4.99 4.34
CA MET A 314 8.95 5.71 3.40
C MET A 314 10.34 5.90 3.97
N MET A 315 10.46 6.38 5.21
CA MET A 315 11.76 6.52 5.89
C MET A 315 12.52 5.19 6.01
N ALA A 316 11.81 4.08 6.27
CA ALA A 316 12.43 2.79 6.51
C ALA A 316 12.95 2.11 5.23
N LEU A 317 12.23 2.26 4.11
CA LEU A 317 12.47 1.51 2.88
C LEU A 317 13.17 2.32 1.80
N VAL A 318 12.88 3.62 1.70
CA VAL A 318 13.29 4.48 0.59
C VAL A 318 13.77 5.84 1.09
N GLY A 319 14.28 6.70 0.21
CA GLY A 319 14.77 8.05 0.58
C GLY A 319 13.65 9.09 0.71
N GLY A 320 12.42 8.63 0.89
CA GLY A 320 11.18 9.36 0.68
C GLY A 320 10.52 9.87 1.96
N ARG A 321 9.30 10.39 1.80
CA ARG A 321 8.41 10.84 2.89
C ARG A 321 7.00 11.13 2.40
N GLU A 322 6.04 11.04 3.31
CA GLU A 322 4.71 11.58 3.08
C GLU A 322 4.70 13.10 3.36
N ARG A 323 3.92 13.85 2.58
CA ARG A 323 4.00 15.32 2.56
C ARG A 323 2.66 15.96 2.85
N ASN A 324 2.68 17.09 3.57
CA ASN A 324 1.50 17.94 3.71
C ASN A 324 1.34 18.87 2.50
N GLU A 325 0.21 19.58 2.43
CA GLU A 325 -0.10 20.50 1.32
C GLU A 325 0.97 21.57 1.09
N LYS A 326 1.58 22.13 2.15
CA LYS A 326 2.59 23.19 2.02
C LYS A 326 3.87 22.66 1.37
N GLU A 327 4.27 21.45 1.73
CA GLU A 327 5.43 20.78 1.16
C GLU A 327 5.20 20.41 -0.31
N TRP A 328 4.01 19.89 -0.64
CA TRP A 328 3.59 19.67 -2.03
C TRP A 328 3.62 20.96 -2.85
N ALA A 329 3.02 22.03 -2.35
CA ALA A 329 2.99 23.33 -3.03
C ALA A 329 4.41 23.87 -3.30
N LYS A 330 5.34 23.66 -2.35
CA LYS A 330 6.74 24.01 -2.52
C LYS A 330 7.40 23.19 -3.64
N LEU A 331 7.21 21.87 -3.68
CA LEU A 331 7.74 21.02 -4.75
C LEU A 331 7.24 21.47 -6.14
N PHE A 332 5.94 21.74 -6.26
CA PHE A 332 5.35 22.19 -7.52
C PHE A 332 5.94 23.52 -7.98
N THR A 333 6.09 24.47 -7.05
CA THR A 333 6.69 25.78 -7.32
C THR A 333 8.15 25.65 -7.75
N ASP A 334 8.96 24.86 -7.03
CA ASP A 334 10.38 24.66 -7.31
C ASP A 334 10.62 23.88 -8.64
N ALA A 335 9.64 23.06 -9.05
CA ALA A 335 9.62 22.40 -10.36
C ALA A 335 9.11 23.32 -11.51
N GLY A 336 8.59 24.51 -11.18
CA GLY A 336 8.14 25.52 -12.13
C GLY A 336 6.72 25.32 -12.64
N PHE A 337 5.86 24.65 -11.87
CA PHE A 337 4.41 24.67 -12.07
C PHE A 337 3.83 25.96 -11.49
N SER A 338 2.73 26.43 -12.08
CA SER A 338 2.12 27.72 -11.73
C SER A 338 0.84 27.62 -10.92
N ASP A 339 0.22 26.45 -10.89
CA ASP A 339 -1.03 26.18 -10.19
C ASP A 339 -1.14 24.69 -9.87
N TYR A 340 -1.95 24.34 -8.87
CA TYR A 340 -2.29 22.96 -8.52
C TYR A 340 -3.70 22.89 -7.94
N LYS A 341 -4.34 21.72 -8.06
CA LYS A 341 -5.65 21.45 -7.47
C LYS A 341 -5.58 20.12 -6.73
N ILE A 342 -6.04 20.12 -5.49
CA ILE A 342 -6.14 18.92 -4.66
C ILE A 342 -7.60 18.45 -4.66
N THR A 343 -7.80 17.15 -4.90
CA THR A 343 -9.12 16.51 -4.83
C THR A 343 -8.99 15.27 -3.93
N PRO A 344 -9.63 15.25 -2.75
CA PRO A 344 -9.70 14.04 -1.93
C PRO A 344 -10.49 12.96 -2.69
N ILE A 345 -9.94 11.74 -2.75
CA ILE A 345 -10.55 10.61 -3.46
C ILE A 345 -10.80 9.40 -2.55
N LEU A 346 -10.12 9.29 -1.41
CA LEU A 346 -10.27 8.21 -0.44
C LEU A 346 -10.34 8.80 0.98
#